data_AF-A0A9X2ZM67-F1
#
_entry.id   AF-A0A9X2ZM67-F1
#
_cell.length_a   1.000
_cell.length_b   1.000
_cell.length_c   1.000
_cell.angle_alpha   90.00
_cell.angle_beta   90.00
_cell.angle_gamma   90.00
#
_symmetry.space_group_name_H-M   'P 1'
#
loop_
_entity.id
_entity.type
_entity.pdbx_description
1 polymer ?
#
loop_
_entity_poly.entity_id
_entity_poly.type
_entity_poly.pdbx_seq_one_letter_code
_entity_poly.pdbx_strand_id
1 'polypeptide(L)'
;MGLYLSQDSIGLLGGNVLYGYVKNSNIEIDKFGWYSDLLDTGMGHHIMPRSVANKLGITDLAQTDSIAWYPNDGANTADLHGQMHTNLINEGVPYHGSKFTGTADDFFDKGAKAYKDIDTKGYMKIPGTDDILYENMTPKEALAKLKELFDTKKIPCK
;
A
#
# COMPACT_ATOMS: atom_id res chain seq x y z
N MET A 1 -26.14 -14.30 -19.15
CA MET A 1 -26.38 -15.70 -19.58
C MET A 1 -25.31 -16.05 -20.60
N GLY A 2 -24.52 -17.09 -20.32
CA GLY A 2 -23.38 -17.48 -21.13
C GLY A 2 -22.57 -18.52 -20.37
N LEU A 3 -23.15 -19.73 -20.31
CA LEU A 3 -22.54 -20.93 -19.74
C LEU A 3 -21.31 -21.32 -20.56
N TYR A 4 -20.23 -21.69 -19.89
CA TYR A 4 -19.30 -22.66 -20.45
C TYR A 4 -19.01 -23.73 -19.40
N LEU A 5 -19.53 -24.92 -19.66
CA LEU A 5 -19.21 -26.15 -18.95
C LEU A 5 -17.92 -26.70 -19.55
N SER A 6 -16.94 -27.05 -18.72
CA SER A 6 -15.98 -28.09 -19.06
C SER A 6 -15.98 -29.08 -17.91
N GLN A 7 -16.33 -30.31 -18.26
CA GLN A 7 -16.60 -31.43 -17.39
C GLN A 7 -15.28 -32.10 -16.99
N ASP A 8 -15.21 -32.46 -15.72
CA ASP A 8 -14.21 -33.31 -15.07
C ASP A 8 -13.99 -34.62 -15.84
N SER A 9 -12.75 -35.13 -15.82
CA SER A 9 -12.43 -36.50 -16.19
C SER A 9 -11.21 -37.01 -15.42
N ILE A 10 -11.38 -37.30 -14.12
CA ILE A 10 -11.05 -38.60 -13.47
C ILE A 10 -11.22 -38.44 -11.95
N GLY A 11 -12.22 -39.13 -11.40
CA GLY A 11 -12.45 -39.17 -9.96
C GLY A 11 -11.53 -40.16 -9.25
N LEU A 12 -10.85 -39.73 -8.19
CA LEU A 12 -10.45 -40.61 -7.08
C LEU A 12 -10.19 -39.79 -5.80
N LEU A 13 -11.21 -39.78 -4.93
CA LEU A 13 -11.15 -39.80 -3.46
C LEU A 13 -10.18 -38.86 -2.71
N GLY A 14 -10.76 -37.90 -1.99
CA GLY A 14 -10.09 -37.25 -0.87
C GLY A 14 -10.81 -35.98 -0.44
N GLY A 15 -11.95 -36.13 0.25
CA GLY A 15 -12.82 -35.02 0.61
C GLY A 15 -12.13 -33.89 1.39
N ASN A 16 -12.66 -32.67 1.23
CA ASN A 16 -12.89 -31.72 2.32
C ASN A 16 -13.75 -30.55 1.80
N VAL A 17 -14.87 -30.36 2.48
CA VAL A 17 -15.84 -29.25 2.53
C VAL A 17 -15.73 -28.13 1.47
N LEU A 18 -16.81 -28.03 0.70
CA LEU A 18 -17.09 -27.14 -0.41
C LEU A 18 -17.50 -25.72 0.04
N TYR A 19 -16.58 -24.94 0.63
CA TYR A 19 -16.68 -23.47 0.66
C TYR A 19 -15.28 -22.85 0.54
N GLY A 20 -14.61 -23.14 -0.57
CA GLY A 20 -13.43 -22.39 -0.99
C GLY A 20 -13.91 -21.08 -1.61
N TYR A 21 -13.72 -19.96 -0.92
CA TYR A 21 -13.77 -18.65 -1.57
C TYR A 21 -12.89 -18.71 -2.82
N VAL A 22 -13.47 -18.35 -3.96
CA VAL A 22 -12.74 -18.26 -5.23
C VAL A 22 -11.50 -17.42 -4.99
N LYS A 23 -10.32 -18.02 -5.17
CA LYS A 23 -9.07 -17.27 -5.26
C LYS A 23 -9.24 -16.27 -6.40
N ASN A 24 -9.42 -15.01 -6.06
CA ASN A 24 -9.25 -13.94 -7.03
C ASN A 24 -7.76 -13.93 -7.38
N SER A 25 -7.42 -14.43 -8.58
CA SER A 25 -6.06 -14.49 -9.11
C SER A 25 -5.40 -13.11 -9.30
N ASN A 26 -6.10 -12.02 -9.01
CA ASN A 26 -5.55 -10.66 -8.96
C ASN A 26 -5.04 -10.23 -7.57
N ILE A 27 -5.14 -11.08 -6.54
CA ILE A 27 -4.75 -10.75 -5.16
C ILE A 27 -3.92 -11.90 -4.52
N GLU A 28 -3.09 -12.59 -5.30
CA GLU A 28 -1.98 -13.36 -4.72
C GLU A 28 -0.78 -12.44 -4.47
N ILE A 29 -1.03 -11.36 -3.73
CA ILE A 29 0.01 -10.50 -3.16
C ILE A 29 0.43 -11.18 -1.87
N ASP A 30 1.20 -12.26 -2.04
CA ASP A 30 2.23 -12.72 -1.12
C ASP A 30 2.28 -14.26 -1.00
N LYS A 31 3.19 -14.84 -1.77
CA LYS A 31 3.81 -16.16 -1.53
C LYS A 31 5.30 -16.20 -1.92
N PHE A 32 5.88 -15.08 -2.36
CA PHE A 32 7.17 -15.08 -3.08
C PHE A 32 8.12 -13.92 -2.71
N GLY A 33 7.90 -13.18 -1.61
CA GLY A 33 8.90 -12.23 -1.08
C GLY A 33 9.15 -10.99 -1.94
N TRP A 34 8.09 -10.41 -2.52
CA TRP A 34 8.19 -9.19 -3.34
C TRP A 34 8.25 -7.90 -2.51
N TYR A 35 7.90 -7.97 -1.23
CA TYR A 35 8.07 -6.86 -0.29
C TYR A 35 9.27 -7.12 0.60
N SER A 36 10.09 -6.09 0.80
CA SER A 36 11.19 -6.10 1.75
C SER A 36 10.79 -5.42 3.04
N ASP A 37 11.51 -5.73 4.10
CA ASP A 37 11.47 -4.99 5.36
C ASP A 37 11.65 -3.48 5.13
N LEU A 38 10.87 -2.69 5.88
CA LEU A 38 10.88 -1.24 5.87
C LEU A 38 11.98 -0.69 6.79
N LEU A 39 13.23 -1.07 6.48
CA LEU A 39 14.40 -0.64 7.23
C LEU A 39 14.63 0.87 7.07
N ASP A 40 15.12 1.52 8.13
CA ASP A 40 15.43 2.96 8.17
C ASP A 40 16.46 3.40 7.11
N THR A 41 17.36 2.51 6.72
CA THR A 41 18.39 2.69 5.68
C THR A 41 17.86 2.46 4.26
N GLY A 42 16.65 1.90 4.13
CA GLY A 42 16.03 1.55 2.87
C GLY A 42 14.92 2.52 2.45
N MET A 43 14.07 2.02 1.55
CA MET A 43 12.87 2.70 1.11
C MET A 43 11.74 2.45 2.12
N GLY A 44 11.24 3.52 2.73
CA GLY A 44 10.04 3.44 3.55
C GLY A 44 8.80 3.21 2.68
N HIS A 45 7.68 2.96 3.35
CA HIS A 45 6.39 2.84 2.68
C HIS A 45 5.92 4.22 2.21
N HIS A 46 5.74 4.37 0.90
CA HIS A 46 5.19 5.59 0.35
C HIS A 46 3.68 5.59 0.58
N ILE A 47 3.24 6.36 1.57
CA ILE A 47 1.84 6.44 2.00
C ILE A 47 0.90 6.66 0.81
N MET A 48 1.26 7.58 -0.09
CA MET A 48 0.73 7.64 -1.46
C MET A 48 1.73 6.96 -2.42
N PRO A 49 1.34 5.91 -3.15
CA PRO A 49 2.24 5.28 -4.11
C PRO A 49 2.74 6.29 -5.15
N ARG A 50 4.05 6.34 -5.38
CA ARG A 50 4.69 7.29 -6.32
C ARG A 50 4.07 7.27 -7.71
N SER A 51 3.66 6.10 -8.20
CA SER A 51 3.00 5.94 -9.50
C SER A 51 1.65 6.64 -9.56
N VAL A 52 0.90 6.66 -8.45
CA VAL A 52 -0.38 7.38 -8.30
C VAL A 52 -0.12 8.88 -8.16
N ALA A 53 0.85 9.28 -7.33
CA ALA A 53 1.27 10.68 -7.23
C ALA A 53 1.66 11.29 -8.58
N ASN A 54 2.45 10.56 -9.37
CA ASN A 54 2.84 10.96 -10.72
C ASN A 54 1.61 11.10 -11.65
N LYS A 55 0.67 10.14 -11.60
CA LYS A 55 -0.59 10.21 -12.36
C LYS A 55 -1.43 11.44 -12.01
N LEU A 56 -1.41 11.85 -10.75
CA LEU A 56 -2.13 13.02 -10.24
C LEU A 56 -1.37 14.33 -10.41
N GLY A 57 -0.13 14.31 -10.94
CA GLY A 57 0.70 15.50 -11.09
C GLY A 57 1.26 16.04 -9.76
N ILE A 58 1.29 15.23 -8.71
CA ILE A 58 1.84 15.60 -7.40
C ILE A 58 3.33 15.26 -7.39
N THR A 59 4.13 16.11 -8.03
CA THR A 59 5.55 15.85 -8.31
C THR A 59 6.38 15.57 -7.05
N ASP A 60 6.04 16.24 -5.95
CA ASP A 60 6.73 16.17 -4.66
C ASP A 60 6.60 14.78 -3.99
N LEU A 61 5.57 14.01 -4.39
CA LEU A 61 5.35 12.62 -3.93
C LEU A 61 5.64 11.56 -4.99
N ALA A 62 6.06 11.98 -6.19
CA ALA A 62 6.38 11.06 -7.28
C ALA A 62 7.85 10.57 -7.25
N GLN A 63 8.71 11.28 -6.51
CA GLN A 63 10.14 11.00 -6.46
C GLN A 63 10.49 9.84 -5.53
N THR A 64 11.61 9.16 -5.81
CA THR A 64 12.13 8.07 -4.96
C THR A 64 12.54 8.54 -3.56
N ASP A 65 12.91 9.80 -3.41
CA ASP A 65 13.26 10.46 -2.15
C ASP A 65 12.11 11.33 -1.64
N SER A 66 10.87 11.03 -2.02
CA SER A 66 9.71 11.67 -1.41
C SER A 66 9.46 11.11 0.00
N ILE A 67 8.86 11.93 0.87
CA ILE A 67 8.56 11.56 2.24
C ILE A 67 7.83 10.21 2.34
N ALA A 68 8.34 9.31 3.17
CA ALA A 68 7.83 7.97 3.35
C ALA A 68 7.64 7.65 4.85
N TRP A 69 6.79 6.67 5.13
CA TRP A 69 6.56 6.17 6.48
C TRP A 69 7.41 4.92 6.75
N TYR A 70 7.95 4.83 7.96
CA TYR A 70 8.77 3.74 8.45
C TYR A 70 8.19 3.26 9.78
N PRO A 71 8.07 1.95 10.03
CA PRO A 71 7.73 1.44 11.36
C PRO A 71 8.88 1.75 12.35
N ASN A 72 8.55 1.86 13.63
CA ASN A 72 9.58 2.08 14.67
C ASN A 72 10.55 0.89 14.80
N ASP A 73 10.05 -0.32 14.55
CA ASP A 73 10.87 -1.52 14.35
C ASP A 73 10.78 -1.94 12.88
N GLY A 74 11.90 -1.80 12.17
CA GLY A 74 11.99 -2.09 10.74
C GLY A 74 12.10 -3.57 10.40
N ALA A 75 12.53 -4.42 11.33
CA ALA A 75 12.82 -5.82 11.05
C ALA A 75 11.55 -6.68 11.02
N ASN A 76 11.49 -7.66 10.11
CA ASN A 76 10.34 -8.56 9.92
C ASN A 76 9.04 -7.80 9.58
N THR A 77 9.15 -6.79 8.73
CA THR A 77 8.02 -5.94 8.30
C THR A 77 7.65 -6.10 6.82
N ALA A 78 8.25 -7.05 6.11
CA ALA A 78 7.84 -7.43 4.76
C ALA A 78 6.33 -7.74 4.64
N ASP A 79 5.76 -8.49 5.58
CA ASP A 79 4.32 -8.82 5.60
C ASP A 79 3.47 -7.56 5.84
N LEU A 80 3.89 -6.68 6.75
CA LEU A 80 3.23 -5.39 7.00
C LEU A 80 3.24 -4.53 5.74
N HIS A 81 4.38 -4.44 5.06
CA HIS A 81 4.53 -3.69 3.82
C HIS A 81 3.61 -4.25 2.71
N GLY A 82 3.55 -5.57 2.57
CA GLY A 82 2.63 -6.25 1.66
C GLY A 82 1.16 -6.01 2.01
N GLN A 83 0.82 -6.04 3.31
CA GLN A 83 -0.53 -5.74 3.80
C GLN A 83 -0.94 -4.31 3.44
N MET A 84 -0.06 -3.32 3.61
CA MET A 84 -0.34 -1.92 3.26
C MET A 84 -0.67 -1.76 1.78
N HIS A 85 0.11 -2.38 0.89
CA HIS A 85 -0.16 -2.36 -0.54
C HIS A 85 -1.44 -3.13 -0.91
N THR A 86 -1.68 -4.28 -0.29
CA THR A 86 -2.88 -5.09 -0.51
C THR A 86 -4.15 -4.33 -0.11
N ASN A 87 -4.13 -3.66 1.04
CA ASN A 87 -5.26 -2.87 1.52
C ASN A 87 -5.58 -1.71 0.58
N LEU A 88 -4.55 -1.01 0.07
CA LEU A 88 -4.72 0.03 -0.94
C LEU A 88 -5.41 -0.51 -2.20
N ILE A 89 -4.99 -1.67 -2.68
CA ILE A 89 -5.58 -2.33 -3.86
C ILE A 89 -7.04 -2.72 -3.61
N ASN A 90 -7.35 -3.25 -2.44
CA ASN A 90 -8.71 -3.60 -2.04
C ASN A 90 -9.64 -2.38 -1.99
N GLU A 91 -9.12 -1.21 -1.60
CA GLU A 91 -9.85 0.07 -1.65
C GLU A 91 -9.84 0.72 -3.05
N GLY A 92 -9.27 0.04 -4.05
CA GLY A 92 -9.26 0.46 -5.44
C GLY A 92 -8.20 1.50 -5.78
N VAL A 93 -7.05 1.48 -5.09
CA VAL A 93 -5.81 2.17 -5.49
C VAL A 93 -4.94 1.14 -6.23
N PRO A 94 -4.76 1.23 -7.56
CA PRO A 94 -4.08 0.21 -8.34
C PRO A 94 -2.57 0.25 -8.09
N TYR A 95 -1.93 -0.93 -8.21
CA TYR A 95 -0.46 -1.05 -8.18
C TYR A 95 0.21 -0.20 -9.28
N HIS A 96 -0.38 -0.21 -10.48
CA HIS A 96 0.07 0.62 -11.60
C HIS A 96 -0.72 1.92 -11.59
N GLY A 97 -0.10 3.02 -11.13
CA GLY A 97 -0.77 4.31 -10.98
C GLY A 97 -1.38 4.89 -12.27
N SER A 98 -0.91 4.50 -13.45
CA SER A 98 -1.55 4.88 -14.73
C SER A 98 -3.02 4.44 -14.84
N LYS A 99 -3.42 3.41 -14.08
CA LYS A 99 -4.81 2.91 -13.99
C LYS A 99 -5.65 3.64 -12.96
N PHE A 100 -5.08 4.56 -12.17
CA PHE A 100 -5.84 5.34 -11.20
C PHE A 100 -6.67 6.40 -11.94
N THR A 101 -7.97 6.42 -11.67
CA THR A 101 -8.95 7.30 -12.34
C THR A 101 -9.59 8.32 -11.40
N GLY A 102 -9.20 8.34 -10.12
CA GLY A 102 -9.69 9.29 -9.12
C GLY A 102 -8.85 10.56 -9.06
N THR A 103 -9.25 11.44 -8.14
CA THR A 103 -8.57 12.67 -7.72
C THR A 103 -7.62 12.42 -6.53
N ALA A 104 -6.92 13.45 -6.08
CA ALA A 104 -6.13 13.38 -4.85
C ALA A 104 -7.01 13.11 -3.62
N ASP A 105 -8.18 13.76 -3.53
CA ASP A 105 -9.14 13.53 -2.44
C ASP A 105 -9.67 12.10 -2.46
N ASP A 106 -9.99 11.55 -3.64
CA ASP A 106 -10.38 10.14 -3.78
C ASP A 106 -9.29 9.20 -3.24
N PHE A 107 -8.01 9.53 -3.49
CA PHE A 107 -6.91 8.77 -2.92
C PHE A 107 -6.89 8.85 -1.40
N PHE A 108 -7.00 10.05 -0.80
CA PHE A 108 -6.97 10.21 0.65
C PHE A 108 -8.10 9.45 1.34
N ASP A 109 -9.31 9.45 0.76
CA ASP A 109 -10.45 8.69 1.28
C ASP A 109 -10.21 7.18 1.21
N LYS A 110 -9.67 6.69 0.09
CA LYS A 110 -9.33 5.26 -0.09
C LYS A 110 -8.19 4.83 0.84
N GLY A 111 -7.14 5.65 0.94
CA GLY A 111 -6.01 5.43 1.84
C GLY A 111 -6.45 5.36 3.30
N ALA A 112 -7.36 6.24 3.73
CA ALA A 112 -7.85 6.28 5.10
C ALA A 112 -8.58 4.98 5.49
N LYS A 113 -9.26 4.36 4.53
CA LYS A 113 -9.88 3.03 4.70
C LYS A 113 -8.84 1.92 4.68
N ALA A 114 -7.88 1.98 3.75
CA ALA A 114 -6.82 0.97 3.61
C ALA A 114 -5.95 0.84 4.87
N TYR A 115 -5.68 1.96 5.54
CA TYR A 115 -4.81 1.99 6.71
C TYR A 115 -5.56 1.95 8.05
N LYS A 116 -6.89 1.75 8.05
CA LYS A 116 -7.72 1.96 9.25
C LYS A 116 -7.44 1.00 10.41
N ASP A 117 -7.01 -0.22 10.11
CA ASP A 117 -6.80 -1.32 11.06
C ASP A 117 -5.30 -1.63 11.27
N ILE A 118 -4.40 -0.72 10.85
CA ILE A 118 -2.95 -0.87 11.03
C ILE A 118 -2.51 0.03 12.19
N ASP A 119 -2.34 -0.56 13.37
CA ASP A 119 -1.98 0.16 14.60
C ASP A 119 -0.47 0.27 14.84
N THR A 120 0.36 -0.38 13.99
CA THR A 120 1.82 -0.30 14.09
C THR A 120 2.27 1.16 14.03
N LYS A 121 3.00 1.58 15.06
CA LYS A 121 3.54 2.93 15.16
C LYS A 121 4.88 3.04 14.44
N GLY A 122 5.09 4.22 13.87
CA GLY A 122 6.24 4.54 13.06
C GLY A 122 6.47 6.04 12.98
N TYR A 123 7.24 6.46 12.00
CA TYR A 123 7.61 7.84 11.76
C TYR A 123 7.67 8.15 10.27
N MET A 124 7.66 9.43 9.92
CA MET A 124 7.83 9.90 8.55
C MET A 124 9.17 10.61 8.40
N LYS A 125 9.90 10.27 7.33
CA LYS A 125 11.14 10.94 6.94
C LYS A 125 11.34 10.93 5.42
N ILE A 126 12.32 11.68 4.95
CA ILE A 126 12.79 11.58 3.57
C ILE A 126 13.76 10.37 3.47
N PRO A 127 13.53 9.41 2.56
CA PRO A 127 14.43 8.28 2.36
C PRO A 127 15.89 8.72 2.14
N GLY A 128 16.83 8.02 2.78
CA GLY A 128 18.26 8.35 2.72
C GLY A 128 18.68 9.57 3.54
N THR A 129 17.83 10.05 4.45
CA THR A 129 18.16 11.04 5.48
C THR A 129 17.93 10.46 6.88
N ASP A 130 18.52 11.07 7.90
CA ASP A 130 18.31 10.73 9.30
C ASP A 130 17.29 11.67 10.00
N ASP A 131 16.82 12.70 9.27
CA ASP A 131 15.91 13.71 9.80
C ASP A 131 14.48 13.16 9.89
N ILE A 132 14.09 12.75 11.10
CA ILE A 132 12.71 12.36 11.39
C ILE A 132 11.85 13.63 11.46
N LEU A 133 10.81 13.68 10.61
CA LEU A 133 9.95 14.85 10.46
C LEU A 133 8.73 14.77 11.39
N TYR A 134 8.18 13.56 11.54
CA TYR A 134 7.01 13.30 12.37
C TYR A 134 7.11 11.90 13.01
N GLU A 135 6.90 11.82 14.31
CA GLU A 135 7.11 10.60 15.11
C GLU A 135 5.80 10.00 15.63
N ASN A 136 5.87 8.70 15.98
CA ASN A 136 4.82 7.96 16.67
C ASN A 136 3.44 8.00 15.98
N MET A 137 3.46 7.81 14.66
CA MET A 137 2.28 7.82 13.81
C MET A 137 1.97 6.43 13.27
N THR A 138 0.71 6.03 13.27
CA THR A 138 0.23 4.93 12.44
C THR A 138 0.22 5.36 10.97
N PRO A 139 0.12 4.43 10.00
CA PRO A 139 0.00 4.82 8.60
C PRO A 139 -1.21 5.70 8.29
N LYS A 140 -2.33 5.52 9.02
CA LYS A 140 -3.51 6.38 8.87
C LYS A 140 -3.24 7.80 9.38
N GLU A 141 -2.56 7.94 10.51
CA GLU A 141 -2.16 9.25 11.02
C GLU A 141 -1.16 9.90 10.05
N ALA A 142 -0.19 9.14 9.54
CA ALA A 142 0.78 9.60 8.55
C ALA A 142 0.10 10.06 7.25
N LEU A 143 -0.96 9.37 6.81
CA LEU A 143 -1.80 9.81 5.70
C LEU A 143 -2.52 11.14 6.00
N ALA A 144 -3.08 11.31 7.20
CA ALA A 144 -3.72 12.56 7.58
C ALA A 144 -2.71 13.73 7.59
N LYS A 145 -1.50 13.50 8.11
CA LYS A 145 -0.41 14.48 8.06
C LYS A 145 0.03 14.77 6.63
N LEU A 146 0.13 13.74 5.78
CA LEU A 146 0.43 13.92 4.36
C LEU A 146 -0.63 14.77 3.65
N LYS A 147 -1.91 14.57 3.99
CA LYS A 147 -3.01 15.39 3.46
C LYS A 147 -2.89 16.85 3.90
N GLU A 148 -2.60 17.11 5.17
CA GLU A 148 -2.35 18.46 5.69
C GLU A 148 -1.20 19.15 4.92
N LEU A 149 -0.10 18.44 4.68
CA LEU A 149 1.05 18.97 3.93
C LEU A 149 0.72 19.22 2.46
N PHE A 150 -0.09 18.35 1.85
CA PHE A 150 -0.59 18.54 0.49
C PHE A 150 -1.50 19.78 0.39
N ASP A 151 -2.51 19.88 1.25
CA ASP A 151 -3.47 20.99 1.28
C ASP A 151 -2.76 22.34 1.52
N THR A 152 -1.72 22.34 2.35
CA THR A 152 -0.92 23.54 2.68
C THR A 152 0.25 23.81 1.74
N LYS A 153 0.49 22.94 0.75
CA LYS A 153 1.63 23.01 -0.19
C LYS A 153 3.00 23.05 0.52
N LYS A 154 3.15 22.24 1.56
CA LYS A 154 4.35 22.14 2.41
C LYS A 154 4.93 20.72 2.44
N ILE A 155 4.75 19.96 1.37
CA ILE A 155 5.34 18.63 1.27
C ILE A 155 6.87 18.78 1.35
N PRO A 156 7.54 18.13 2.31
CA PRO A 156 8.99 18.17 2.40
C PRO A 156 9.63 17.51 1.18
N CYS A 157 10.60 18.19 0.60
CA CYS A 157 11.43 17.69 -0.49
C CYS A 157 12.90 17.84 -0.10
N LYS A 158 13.74 17.01 -0.71
CA LYS A 158 15.19 17.09 -0.55
C LYS A 158 15.76 18.31 -1.28
#